data_AF-A0A646HI27-F1
#
_entry.id   AF-A0A646HI27-F1
#
_cell.length_a   1.000
_cell.length_b   1.000
_cell.length_c   1.000
_cell.angle_alpha   90.00
_cell.angle_beta   90.00
_cell.angle_gamma   90.00
#
_symmetry.space_group_name_H-M   'P 1'
#
loop_
_entity.id
_entity.type
_entity.pdbx_description
1 polymer ?
#
loop_
_entity_poly.entity_id
_entity_poly.type
_entity_poly.pdbx_seq_one_letter_code
_entity_poly.pdbx_strand_id
1 'polypeptide(L)'
;MEPITLITSAMTILSPYLVKSGEKIAEEMGASLWSWIKGKLSNNQQLPTSPSEPDKNTIQLQLMSEIARNAEFALSLEKKIQELKQKSCSQGIMNVENHGTVEKQINITNNSGSISL
;
A
#
# COMPACT_ATOMS: atom_id res chain seq x y z
N MET A 1 13.65 0.04 5.66
CA MET A 1 12.87 0.05 6.92
C MET A 1 13.45 -0.94 7.90
N GLU A 2 13.34 -0.68 9.22
CA GLU A 2 13.67 -1.70 10.22
C GLU A 2 12.70 -2.90 10.12
N PRO A 3 13.16 -4.14 10.39
CA PRO A 3 12.32 -5.34 10.26
C PRO A 3 10.97 -5.23 10.98
N ILE A 4 10.96 -4.73 12.22
CA ILE A 4 9.73 -4.56 13.01
C ILE A 4 8.77 -3.55 12.37
N THR A 5 9.30 -2.45 11.83
CA THR A 5 8.52 -1.43 11.12
C THR A 5 7.92 -2.00 9.83
N LEU A 6 8.68 -2.86 9.14
CA LEU A 6 8.22 -3.54 7.93
C LEU A 6 7.07 -4.53 8.23
N ILE A 7 7.23 -5.36 9.26
CA ILE A 7 6.21 -6.31 9.72
C ILE A 7 4.94 -5.57 10.14
N THR A 8 5.08 -4.55 10.99
CA THR A 8 3.95 -3.74 11.46
C THR A 8 3.23 -3.11 10.28
N SER A 9 3.96 -2.53 9.32
CA SER A 9 3.36 -1.93 8.12
C SER A 9 2.60 -2.97 7.28
N ALA A 10 3.18 -4.16 7.09
CA ALA A 10 2.52 -5.24 6.36
C ALA A 10 1.22 -5.67 7.07
N MET A 11 1.26 -5.87 8.39
CA MET A 11 0.11 -6.28 9.18
C MET A 11 -0.99 -5.22 9.21
N THR A 12 -0.64 -3.93 9.25
CA THR A 12 -1.62 -2.84 9.15
C THR A 12 -2.37 -2.87 7.82
N ILE A 13 -1.68 -3.14 6.71
CA ILE A 13 -2.31 -3.25 5.38
C ILE A 13 -3.14 -4.54 5.25
N LEU A 14 -2.68 -5.65 5.83
CA LEU A 14 -3.40 -6.92 5.80
C LEU A 14 -4.66 -6.92 6.68
N SER A 15 -4.64 -6.20 7.81
CA SER A 15 -5.69 -6.29 8.82
C SER A 15 -7.10 -6.12 8.25
N PRO A 16 -7.44 -5.06 7.48
CA PRO A 16 -8.77 -4.89 6.88
C PRO A 16 -9.25 -6.11 6.08
N TYR A 17 -8.37 -6.71 5.30
CA TYR A 17 -8.68 -7.90 4.50
C TYR A 17 -8.89 -9.17 5.34
N LEU A 18 -8.14 -9.32 6.45
CA LEU A 18 -8.22 -10.46 7.36
C LEU A 18 -9.50 -10.45 8.20
N VAL A 19 -9.86 -9.27 8.71
CA VAL A 19 -11.05 -9.11 9.57
C VAL A 19 -12.32 -8.79 8.78
N LYS A 20 -12.22 -8.67 7.44
CA LYS A 20 -13.31 -8.27 6.54
C LYS A 20 -13.99 -6.98 7.02
N SER A 21 -13.18 -5.98 7.30
CA SER A 21 -13.64 -4.70 7.83
C SER A 21 -12.87 -3.52 7.24
N GLY A 22 -13.49 -2.34 7.32
CA GLY A 22 -12.96 -1.11 6.76
C GLY A 22 -13.56 -0.76 5.40
N GLU A 23 -12.98 0.23 4.74
CA GLU A 23 -13.38 0.61 3.39
C GLU A 23 -12.91 -0.40 2.35
N LYS A 24 -13.67 -0.57 1.27
CA LYS A 24 -13.35 -1.51 0.19
C LYS A 24 -11.93 -1.35 -0.36
N ILE A 25 -11.43 -0.11 -0.42
CA ILE A 25 -10.06 0.19 -0.86
C ILE A 25 -9.03 -0.45 0.09
N ALA A 26 -9.24 -0.35 1.40
CA ALA A 26 -8.35 -0.95 2.40
C ALA A 26 -8.38 -2.49 2.34
N GLU A 27 -9.55 -3.09 2.13
CA GLU A 27 -9.67 -4.53 1.90
C GLU A 27 -8.96 -4.98 0.62
N GLU A 28 -9.11 -4.23 -0.49
CA GLU A 28 -8.45 -4.53 -1.76
C GLU A 28 -6.92 -4.41 -1.66
N MET A 29 -6.41 -3.43 -0.92
CA MET A 29 -4.98 -3.31 -0.62
C MET A 29 -4.46 -4.51 0.16
N GLY A 30 -5.19 -4.92 1.21
CA GLY A 30 -4.85 -6.10 2.00
C GLY A 30 -4.88 -7.38 1.16
N ALA A 31 -5.89 -7.55 0.31
CA ALA A 31 -5.99 -8.69 -0.61
C ALA A 31 -4.82 -8.72 -1.60
N SER A 32 -4.47 -7.56 -2.17
CA SER A 32 -3.35 -7.41 -3.10
C SER A 32 -2.01 -7.74 -2.43
N LEU A 33 -1.78 -7.23 -1.21
CA LEU A 33 -0.59 -7.55 -0.43
C LEU A 33 -0.53 -9.05 -0.10
N TRP A 34 -1.65 -9.64 0.33
CA TRP A 34 -1.73 -11.07 0.63
C TRP A 34 -1.42 -11.94 -0.58
N SER A 35 -2.00 -11.63 -1.75
CA SER A 35 -1.73 -12.38 -2.98
C SER A 35 -0.25 -12.31 -3.37
N TRP A 36 0.39 -11.15 -3.18
CA TRP A 36 1.82 -10.99 -3.43
C TRP A 36 2.67 -11.81 -2.46
N ILE A 37 2.35 -11.73 -1.15
CA ILE A 37 3.03 -12.50 -0.10
C ILE A 37 2.92 -14.00 -0.39
N LYS A 38 1.71 -14.49 -0.67
CA LYS A 38 1.46 -15.88 -1.03
C LYS A 38 2.28 -16.28 -2.26
N GLY A 39 2.34 -15.44 -3.30
CA GLY A 39 3.14 -15.70 -4.50
C GLY A 39 4.64 -15.83 -4.22
N LYS A 40 5.18 -15.04 -3.28
CA LYS A 40 6.60 -15.12 -2.86
C LYS A 40 6.89 -16.30 -1.93
N LEU A 41 5.90 -16.71 -1.14
CA LEU A 41 6.00 -17.77 -0.13
C LEU A 41 5.37 -19.09 -0.58
N SER A 42 4.99 -19.25 -1.85
CA SER A 42 4.28 -20.44 -2.35
C SER A 42 5.07 -21.74 -2.19
N ASN A 43 6.38 -21.68 -1.95
CA ASN A 43 7.20 -22.85 -1.60
C ASN A 43 7.00 -23.32 -0.15
N ASN A 44 6.40 -22.50 0.72
CA ASN A 44 6.05 -22.85 2.10
C ASN A 44 4.60 -23.34 2.13
N GLN A 45 4.40 -24.67 2.17
CA GLN A 45 3.09 -25.35 2.16
C GLN A 45 2.12 -24.99 3.32
N GLN A 46 2.49 -24.07 4.22
CA GLN A 46 1.75 -23.79 5.45
C GLN A 46 0.87 -22.54 5.41
N LEU A 47 0.83 -21.80 4.29
CA LEU A 47 0.00 -20.59 4.21
C LEU A 47 -1.45 -20.92 3.83
N PRO A 48 -2.44 -20.35 4.52
CA PRO A 48 -3.85 -20.56 4.21
C PRO A 48 -4.18 -20.04 2.81
N THR A 49 -5.11 -20.69 2.11
CA THR A 49 -5.51 -20.24 0.77
C THR A 49 -6.26 -18.90 0.83
N SER A 50 -7.13 -18.76 1.82
CA SER A 50 -7.86 -17.55 2.17
C SER A 50 -7.62 -17.27 3.65
N PRO A 51 -6.83 -16.24 4.00
CA PRO A 51 -6.51 -15.94 5.37
C PRO A 51 -7.68 -15.23 6.04
N SER A 52 -7.77 -15.38 7.35
CA SER A 52 -8.81 -14.84 8.20
C SER A 52 -8.20 -14.26 9.49
N GLU A 53 -9.01 -13.59 10.31
CA GLU A 53 -8.54 -13.01 11.58
C GLU A 53 -7.77 -14.00 12.48
N PRO A 54 -8.21 -15.26 12.67
CA PRO A 54 -7.44 -16.26 13.43
C PRO A 54 -6.02 -16.52 12.91
N ASP A 55 -5.79 -16.31 11.60
CA ASP A 55 -4.50 -16.56 10.96
C ASP A 55 -3.50 -15.41 11.19
N LYS A 56 -3.94 -14.28 11.77
CA LYS A 56 -3.14 -13.06 11.92
C LYS A 56 -1.79 -13.31 12.58
N ASN A 57 -1.78 -14.08 13.68
CA ASN A 57 -0.56 -14.39 14.41
C ASN A 57 0.37 -15.31 13.60
N THR A 58 -0.19 -16.32 12.92
CA THR A 58 0.57 -17.23 12.06
C THR A 58 1.23 -16.48 10.92
N ILE A 59 0.49 -15.59 10.25
CA ILE A 59 0.99 -14.75 9.16
C ILE A 59 2.11 -13.82 9.67
N GLN A 60 1.92 -13.19 10.83
CA GLN A 60 2.94 -12.33 11.42
C GLN A 60 4.24 -13.09 11.72
N LEU A 61 4.15 -14.28 12.32
CA LEU A 61 5.32 -15.11 12.63
C LEU A 61 6.04 -15.58 11.37
N GLN A 62 5.30 -15.96 10.32
CA GLN A 62 5.88 -16.32 9.03
C GLN A 62 6.62 -15.13 8.41
N LEU A 63 6.02 -13.95 8.40
CA LEU A 63 6.69 -12.73 7.91
C LEU A 63 7.93 -12.40 8.73
N MET A 64 7.88 -12.53 10.06
CA MET A 64 9.04 -12.35 10.94
C MET A 64 10.18 -13.30 10.58
N SER A 65 9.88 -14.59 10.41
CA SER A 65 10.88 -15.60 10.07
C SER A 65 11.51 -15.33 8.70
N GLU A 66 10.69 -15.01 7.71
CA GLU A 66 11.14 -14.82 6.33
C GLU A 66 11.92 -13.51 6.16
N ILE A 67 11.50 -12.42 6.81
CA ILE A 67 12.26 -11.16 6.81
C ILE A 67 13.63 -11.34 7.49
N ALA A 68 13.70 -12.13 8.56
CA ALA A 68 14.96 -12.39 9.26
C ALA A 68 15.91 -13.30 8.45
N ARG A 69 15.37 -14.21 7.64
CA ARG A 69 16.15 -15.20 6.87
C ARG A 69 16.47 -14.77 5.45
N ASN A 70 15.68 -13.85 4.89
CA ASN A 70 15.78 -13.46 3.48
C ASN A 70 15.70 -11.93 3.33
N ALA A 71 16.87 -11.30 3.22
CA ALA A 71 16.99 -9.85 3.02
C ALA A 71 16.37 -9.39 1.69
N GLU A 72 16.40 -10.20 0.64
CA GLU A 72 15.79 -9.87 -0.66
C GLU A 72 14.25 -9.84 -0.56
N PHE A 73 13.68 -10.76 0.22
CA PHE A 73 12.25 -10.75 0.53
C PHE A 73 11.88 -9.48 1.30
N ALA A 74 12.66 -9.12 2.33
CA ALA A 74 12.44 -7.90 3.11
C ALA A 74 12.46 -6.64 2.23
N LEU A 75 13.47 -6.49 1.36
CA LEU A 75 13.57 -5.37 0.42
C LEU A 75 12.40 -5.35 -0.58
N SER A 76 11.98 -6.52 -1.06
CA SER A 76 10.87 -6.63 -2.01
C SER A 76 9.53 -6.30 -1.34
N LEU A 77 9.33 -6.72 -0.09
CA LEU A 77 8.15 -6.42 0.71
C LEU A 77 8.07 -4.91 1.01
N GLU A 78 9.19 -4.29 1.34
CA GLU A 78 9.26 -2.83 1.55
C GLU A 78 8.82 -2.07 0.30
N LYS A 79 9.37 -2.42 -0.87
CA LYS A 79 8.96 -1.84 -2.15
C LYS A 79 7.46 -2.05 -2.38
N LYS A 80 6.94 -3.24 -2.12
CA LYS A 80 5.51 -3.53 -2.31
C LYS A 80 4.61 -2.67 -1.42
N ILE A 81 5.02 -2.47 -0.16
CA ILE A 81 4.30 -1.61 0.79
C ILE A 81 4.34 -0.15 0.33
N GLN A 82 5.47 0.33 -0.19
CA GLN A 82 5.57 1.68 -0.76
C GLN A 82 4.66 1.87 -1.98
N GLU A 83 4.64 0.91 -2.91
CA GLU A 83 3.75 0.91 -4.07
C GLU A 83 2.27 1.00 -3.66
N LEU A 84 1.86 0.19 -2.67
CA LEU A 84 0.48 0.19 -2.18
C LEU A 84 0.11 1.52 -1.54
N LYS A 85 1.01 2.10 -0.72
CA LYS A 85 0.80 3.42 -0.11
C LYS A 85 0.69 4.52 -1.17
N GLN A 86 1.54 4.50 -2.19
CA GLN A 86 1.47 5.46 -3.30
C GLN A 86 0.18 5.32 -4.08
N LYS A 87 -0.26 4.09 -4.39
CA LYS A 87 -1.51 3.85 -5.14
C LYS A 87 -2.72 4.44 -4.42
N SER A 88 -2.82 4.30 -3.10
CA SER A 88 -3.91 4.90 -2.32
C SER A 88 -3.83 6.43 -2.29
N CYS A 89 -2.62 6.99 -2.25
CA CYS A 89 -2.40 8.43 -2.31
C CYS A 89 -2.79 9.00 -3.69
N SER A 90 -2.44 8.31 -4.78
CA SER A 90 -2.84 8.64 -6.15
C SER A 90 -4.31 8.37 -6.46
N GLN A 91 -5.02 7.56 -5.66
CA GLN A 91 -6.48 7.43 -5.76
C GLN A 91 -7.22 8.55 -5.02
N GLY A 92 -6.58 9.18 -4.03
CA GLY A 92 -7.08 10.40 -3.36
C GLY A 92 -6.69 11.70 -4.09
N ILE A 93 -5.57 11.70 -4.80
CA ILE A 93 -5.20 12.75 -5.76
C ILE A 93 -5.76 12.33 -7.11
N MET A 94 -6.97 12.78 -7.40
CA MET A 94 -7.49 12.78 -8.77
C MET A 94 -6.40 13.36 -9.67
N ASN A 95 -5.72 12.50 -10.44
CA ASN A 95 -4.78 12.94 -11.46
C ASN A 95 -5.65 13.69 -12.47
N VAL A 96 -5.77 15.01 -12.32
CA VAL A 96 -6.22 15.89 -13.39
C VAL A 96 -5.07 15.91 -14.39
N GLU A 97 -4.90 14.80 -15.10
CA GLU A 97 -4.15 14.76 -16.34
C GLU A 97 -4.96 15.55 -17.35
N ASN A 98 -4.76 16.86 -17.32
CA ASN A 98 -5.11 17.72 -18.42
C ASN A 98 -4.23 17.31 -19.60
N HIS A 99 -4.73 16.42 -20.46
CA HIS A 99 -4.25 16.24 -21.83
C HIS A 99 -4.58 17.49 -22.68
N GLY A 100 -4.20 18.67 -22.18
CA GLY A 100 -4.26 19.93 -22.89
C GLY A 100 -2.90 20.18 -23.50
N THR A 101 -2.80 19.89 -24.79
CA THR A 101 -1.72 20.36 -25.67
C THR A 101 -1.25 21.74 -25.27
N VAL A 102 0.06 21.86 -25.07
CA VAL A 102 0.77 23.03 -24.58
C VAL A 102 0.71 24.16 -25.62
N GLU A 103 -0.40 24.89 -25.71
CA GLU A 103 -0.49 26.09 -26.57
C GLU A 103 -1.34 27.20 -25.95
N LYS A 104 -0.92 27.71 -24.79
CA LYS A 104 -0.86 29.16 -24.50
C LYS A 104 -0.31 29.40 -23.10
N GLN A 105 0.88 29.99 -23.03
CA GLN A 105 1.31 30.69 -21.83
C GLN A 105 0.31 31.83 -21.55
N ILE A 106 -0.35 31.79 -20.39
CA ILE A 106 -0.97 32.99 -19.82
C ILE A 106 -0.05 33.46 -18.70
N ASN A 107 0.69 34.53 -18.98
CA ASN A 107 1.39 35.34 -17.99
C ASN A 107 0.36 35.87 -16.98
N ILE A 108 0.42 35.39 -15.74
CA ILE A 108 -0.37 35.96 -14.65
C ILE A 108 0.44 37.11 -14.05
N THR A 109 0.26 38.31 -14.61
CA THR A 109 0.65 39.55 -13.94
C THR A 109 -0.33 39.79 -12.79
N ASN A 110 0.21 39.94 -11.58
CA ASN A 110 -0.42 40.33 -10.32
C ASN A 110 -1.82 40.96 -10.45
N ASN A 111 -2.82 40.36 -9.79
CA ASN A 111 -4.02 41.08 -9.42
C ASN A 111 -4.11 41.15 -7.88
N SER A 112 -3.64 42.27 -7.33
CA SER A 112 -3.96 42.70 -5.97
C SER A 112 -5.36 43.34 -5.99
N GLY A 113 -6.35 42.63 -5.47
CA GLY A 113 -7.71 43.16 -5.33
C GLY A 113 -7.78 44.17 -4.17
N SER A 114 -8.27 45.38 -4.46
CA SER A 114 -8.75 46.32 -3.44
C SER A 114 -10.27 46.35 -3.53
N ILE A 115 -10.95 45.99 -2.44
CA ILE A 115 -12.41 46.08 -2.31
C ILE A 115 -12.75 47.48 -1.81
N SER A 116 -13.77 48.10 -2.38
CA SER A 116 -14.47 49.23 -1.77
C SER A 116 -15.97 48.97 -1.89
N LEU A 117 -16.65 49.12 -0.75
CA LEU A 117 -18.07 48.90 -0.50
C LEU A 117 -18.95 49.93 -1.19
#